data_AF-A0A1L7BDH6-F1
#
_entry.id   AF-A0A1L7BDH6-F1
#
_cell.length_a   1.000
_cell.length_b   1.000
_cell.length_c   1.000
_cell.angle_alpha   90.00
_cell.angle_beta   90.00
_cell.angle_gamma   90.00
#
_symmetry.space_group_name_H-M   'P 1'
#
loop_
_entity.id
_entity.type
_entity.pdbx_description
1 polymer ?
#
loop_
_entity_poly.entity_id
_entity_poly.type
_entity_poly.pdbx_seq_one_letter_code
_entity_poly.pdbx_strand_id
1 'polypeptide(L)'
;MEKTLELILKDEITVVSKPEEFFNEDYKDISAVLKNIDNEYLRRYIENKYREYKKIGFPKWRRLKLNRVNLPEYKYVDYFKDVNFDINVSDFEGTHRKFVLLSDVFSSKGDYLTVNDKLELKKEYNNEITNDVYNIDGKFSLVRIINTDKFSNNTARFIVNDGASLTLYNIHVTQKLSFSVDNMFIWTGNNSSVVVRDIYIGSGKVAGYLGIKMNGEKANVEVKPYFLGKNNAIFDLLYLLRFVGMENKGSVNAEGALMDNAKVVFRGILDLKKGAKNSEAEESEKCILLSKNSKMEAIPSLLVDENEVTASHAASSSPLDEMAVFYLMSRGFSEKEAKKYILNGIFETLINELSNFSVEGLVKDALEEYTG
;
A
#
# COMPACT_ATOMS: atom_id res chain seq x y z
N MET A 1 -13.57 15.51 21.82
CA MET A 1 -12.55 16.37 22.48
C MET A 1 -11.24 15.67 22.20
N GLU A 2 -10.44 16.22 21.28
CA GLU A 2 -9.21 15.57 20.80
C GLU A 2 -8.31 15.21 21.99
N LYS A 3 -7.92 13.94 22.10
CA LYS A 3 -6.96 13.52 23.11
C LYS A 3 -5.58 13.86 22.58
N THR A 4 -4.95 14.85 23.17
CA THR A 4 -3.58 15.24 22.83
C THR A 4 -2.57 14.30 23.49
N LEU A 5 -1.54 13.90 22.75
CA LEU A 5 -0.28 13.38 23.32
C LEU A 5 0.70 14.54 23.46
N GLU A 6 1.15 14.81 24.69
CA GLU A 6 2.26 15.72 24.96
C GLU A 6 3.57 14.95 24.80
N LEU A 7 4.34 15.28 23.76
CA LEU A 7 5.71 14.82 23.60
C LEU A 7 6.63 15.91 24.13
N ILE A 8 7.40 15.61 25.17
CA ILE A 8 8.37 16.54 25.78
C ILE A 8 9.77 16.12 25.36
N LEU A 9 10.47 16.99 24.63
CA LEU A 9 11.89 16.83 24.33
C LEU A 9 12.61 18.16 24.64
N LYS A 10 13.54 18.16 25.60
CA LYS A 10 14.34 19.34 25.97
C LYS A 10 13.51 20.62 26.19
N ASP A 11 12.49 20.53 27.03
CA ASP A 11 11.60 21.63 27.42
C ASP A 11 10.65 22.16 26.31
N GLU A 12 10.61 21.52 25.13
CA GLU A 12 9.60 21.77 24.10
C GLU A 12 8.46 20.75 24.19
N ILE A 13 7.22 21.25 24.32
CA ILE A 13 6.00 20.44 24.31
C ILE A 13 5.43 20.43 22.89
N THR A 14 5.46 19.29 22.22
CA THR A 14 4.67 19.08 21.00
C THR A 14 3.37 18.37 21.36
N VAL A 15 2.26 19.01 20.99
CA VAL A 15 0.89 18.52 21.08
C VAL A 15 0.59 17.77 19.78
N VAL A 16 0.68 16.44 19.81
CA VAL A 16 0.23 15.62 18.66
C VAL A 16 -1.21 15.20 18.90
N SER A 17 -2.11 15.61 18.00
CA SER A 17 -3.52 15.21 18.04
C SER A 17 -3.61 13.69 17.82
N LYS A 18 -4.05 12.93 18.83
CA LYS A 18 -4.38 11.51 18.65
C LYS A 18 -5.76 11.44 18.01
N PRO A 19 -5.94 10.71 16.89
CA PRO A 19 -7.27 10.51 16.32
C PRO A 19 -8.21 9.95 17.38
N GLU A 20 -9.47 10.39 17.38
CA GLU A 20 -10.47 9.73 18.22
C GLU A 20 -10.55 8.24 17.85
N GLU A 21 -10.72 7.38 18.85
CA GLU A 21 -10.73 5.92 18.68
C GLU A 21 -12.11 5.34 19.03
N PHE A 22 -12.43 4.17 18.47
CA PHE A 22 -13.57 3.35 18.88
C PHE A 22 -13.14 1.89 19.11
N PHE A 23 -13.80 1.24 20.06
CA PHE A 23 -13.51 -0.14 20.50
C PHE A 23 -14.68 -1.10 20.25
N ASN A 24 -15.80 -0.58 19.79
CA ASN A 24 -16.98 -1.38 19.50
C ASN A 24 -16.65 -2.26 18.28
N GLU A 25 -17.02 -3.55 18.33
CA GLU A 25 -16.82 -4.55 17.26
C GLU A 25 -15.40 -5.16 17.14
N ASP A 26 -14.53 -4.91 18.12
CA ASP A 26 -13.21 -5.54 18.20
C ASP A 26 -13.27 -7.04 18.52
N TYR A 27 -12.33 -7.85 18.02
CA TYR A 27 -12.21 -9.24 18.44
C TYR A 27 -11.69 -9.33 19.89
N LYS A 28 -12.38 -10.08 20.75
CA LYS A 28 -12.13 -10.10 22.21
C LYS A 28 -11.57 -11.42 22.74
N ASP A 29 -11.52 -12.45 21.90
CA ASP A 29 -11.07 -13.77 22.31
C ASP A 29 -10.01 -14.31 21.35
N ILE A 30 -8.85 -14.63 21.91
CA ILE A 30 -7.69 -15.19 21.20
C ILE A 30 -7.61 -16.72 21.39
N SER A 31 -8.47 -17.32 22.22
CA SER A 31 -8.40 -18.73 22.58
C SER A 31 -8.47 -19.64 21.35
N ALA A 32 -9.31 -19.29 20.38
CA ALA A 32 -9.40 -19.99 19.10
C ALA A 32 -8.12 -19.88 18.25
N VAL A 33 -7.37 -18.77 18.37
CA VAL A 33 -6.07 -18.60 17.71
C VAL A 33 -5.02 -19.49 18.40
N LEU A 34 -4.89 -19.36 19.71
CA LEU A 34 -3.85 -20.04 20.50
C LEU A 34 -4.03 -21.56 20.59
N LYS A 35 -5.25 -22.07 20.39
CA LYS A 35 -5.52 -23.52 20.37
C LYS A 35 -4.85 -24.22 19.17
N ASN A 36 -4.61 -23.49 18.09
CA ASN A 36 -4.11 -24.05 16.84
C ASN A 36 -2.63 -23.70 16.59
N ILE A 37 -1.90 -23.26 17.61
CA ILE A 37 -0.49 -22.91 17.50
C ILE A 37 0.32 -23.82 18.42
N ASP A 38 1.06 -24.74 17.80
CA ASP A 38 1.94 -25.67 18.51
C ASP A 38 3.32 -25.04 18.81
N ASN A 39 3.76 -24.06 18.02
CA ASN A 39 5.04 -23.38 18.19
C ASN A 39 5.01 -22.37 19.36
N GLU A 40 5.80 -22.62 20.41
CA GLU A 40 5.81 -21.79 21.63
C GLU A 40 6.32 -20.36 21.39
N TYR A 41 7.31 -20.17 20.53
CA TYR A 41 7.83 -18.85 20.17
C TYR A 41 6.73 -18.00 19.53
N LEU A 42 6.05 -18.57 18.54
CA LEU A 42 4.95 -17.89 17.87
C LEU A 42 3.78 -17.62 18.81
N ARG A 43 3.45 -18.57 19.69
CA ARG A 43 2.42 -18.38 20.71
C ARG A 43 2.70 -17.14 21.55
N ARG A 44 3.94 -17.00 22.04
CA ARG A 44 4.38 -15.85 22.83
C ARG A 44 4.36 -14.54 22.02
N TYR A 45 4.75 -14.60 20.75
CA TYR A 45 4.66 -13.46 19.84
C TYR A 45 3.21 -12.96 19.73
N ILE A 46 2.27 -13.86 19.41
CA ILE A 46 0.85 -13.51 19.25
C ILE A 46 0.23 -13.02 20.55
N GLU A 47 0.54 -13.63 21.70
CA GLU A 47 0.07 -13.15 23.00
C GLU A 47 0.53 -11.71 23.29
N ASN A 48 1.78 -11.38 22.96
CA ASN A 48 2.31 -10.03 23.13
C ASN A 48 1.60 -9.03 22.22
N LYS A 49 1.41 -9.36 20.94
CA LYS A 49 0.67 -8.51 19.99
C LYS A 49 -0.78 -8.32 20.40
N TYR A 50 -1.42 -9.36 20.94
CA TYR A 50 -2.79 -9.25 21.44
C TYR A 50 -2.92 -8.35 22.67
N ARG A 51 -1.94 -8.38 23.59
CA ARG A 51 -1.90 -7.44 24.73
C ARG A 51 -1.82 -5.98 24.26
N GLU A 52 -1.13 -5.73 23.15
CA GLU A 52 -1.07 -4.41 22.53
C GLU A 52 -2.40 -4.06 21.82
N TYR A 53 -2.94 -4.99 21.03
CA TYR A 53 -4.18 -4.84 20.27
C TYR A 53 -5.34 -4.38 21.15
N LYS A 54 -5.47 -4.95 22.35
CA LYS A 54 -6.54 -4.58 23.31
C LYS A 54 -6.44 -3.15 23.85
N LYS A 55 -5.27 -2.51 23.77
CA LYS A 55 -5.04 -1.16 24.30
C LYS A 55 -5.31 -0.05 23.28
N ILE A 56 -5.44 -0.41 22.00
CA ILE A 56 -5.55 0.53 20.88
C ILE A 56 -6.90 0.33 20.21
N GLY A 57 -7.69 1.39 20.07
CA GLY A 57 -8.95 1.34 19.33
C GLY A 57 -8.74 1.55 17.83
N PHE A 58 -9.78 1.28 17.05
CA PHE A 58 -9.79 1.65 15.63
C PHE A 58 -9.86 3.16 15.49
N PRO A 59 -9.11 3.76 14.54
CA PRO A 59 -9.08 5.20 14.39
C PRO A 59 -10.35 5.71 13.71
N LYS A 60 -10.86 6.86 14.15
CA LYS A 60 -11.83 7.65 13.39
C LYS A 60 -11.10 8.48 12.35
N TRP A 61 -11.17 8.09 11.09
CA TRP A 61 -10.57 8.83 9.99
C TRP A 61 -11.59 9.70 9.28
N ARG A 62 -11.41 11.02 9.39
CA ARG A 62 -12.23 11.99 8.64
C ARG A 62 -12.08 11.82 7.13
N ARG A 63 -10.85 11.60 6.64
CA ARG A 63 -10.56 11.49 5.19
C ARG A 63 -11.26 10.30 4.54
N LEU A 64 -11.22 9.14 5.19
CA LEU A 64 -11.90 7.92 4.74
C LEU A 64 -13.36 7.85 5.20
N LYS A 65 -13.86 8.84 5.94
CA LYS A 65 -15.18 8.80 6.60
C LYS A 65 -15.36 7.48 7.38
N LEU A 66 -14.34 7.09 8.14
CA LEU A 66 -14.31 5.89 8.95
C LEU A 66 -14.75 6.22 10.37
N ASN A 67 -15.89 5.69 10.79
CA ASN A 67 -16.45 5.88 12.12
C ASN A 67 -16.89 4.56 12.79
N ARG A 68 -16.83 3.46 12.04
CA ARG A 68 -17.06 2.08 12.47
C ARG A 68 -16.32 1.14 11.52
N VAL A 69 -16.03 -0.06 11.96
CA VAL A 69 -15.48 -1.16 11.16
C VAL A 69 -16.28 -2.40 11.48
N ASN A 70 -16.92 -2.99 10.47
CA ASN A 70 -17.64 -4.24 10.63
C ASN A 70 -16.66 -5.39 10.34
N LEU A 71 -16.03 -5.94 11.38
CA LEU A 71 -15.15 -7.10 11.20
C LEU A 71 -15.97 -8.33 10.78
N PRO A 72 -15.42 -9.20 9.91
CA PRO A 72 -16.05 -10.48 9.58
C PRO A 72 -16.09 -11.39 10.82
N GLU A 73 -16.76 -12.53 10.72
CA GLU A 73 -16.59 -13.57 11.74
C GLU A 73 -15.19 -14.18 11.60
N TYR A 74 -14.45 -14.24 12.71
CA TYR A 74 -13.11 -14.81 12.68
C TYR A 74 -13.16 -16.32 12.44
N LYS A 75 -12.44 -16.78 11.41
CA LYS A 75 -12.21 -18.20 11.14
C LYS A 75 -10.71 -18.46 11.15
N TYR A 76 -10.24 -19.19 12.15
CA TYR A 76 -8.86 -19.64 12.19
C TYR A 76 -8.62 -20.61 11.03
N VAL A 77 -7.50 -20.41 10.34
CA VAL A 77 -6.94 -21.41 9.44
C VAL A 77 -5.43 -21.48 9.72
N ASP A 78 -4.85 -22.63 9.46
CA ASP A 78 -3.51 -23.03 9.91
C ASP A 78 -2.43 -22.44 9.00
N TYR A 79 -1.74 -21.38 9.45
CA TYR A 79 -0.82 -20.57 8.62
C TYR A 79 0.65 -20.57 9.08
N PHE A 80 1.00 -21.31 10.13
CA PHE A 80 2.25 -21.08 10.85
C PHE A 80 3.16 -22.31 10.99
N LYS A 81 2.95 -23.32 10.15
CA LYS A 81 3.62 -24.62 10.30
C LYS A 81 5.15 -24.58 10.16
N ASP A 82 5.69 -23.63 9.40
CA ASP A 82 7.11 -23.65 8.99
C ASP A 82 7.83 -22.28 9.15
N VAL A 83 7.59 -21.56 10.26
CA VAL A 83 8.32 -20.31 10.56
C VAL A 83 9.71 -20.64 11.13
N ASN A 84 10.75 -20.48 10.29
CA ASN A 84 12.15 -20.71 10.67
C ASN A 84 12.98 -19.43 10.88
N PHE A 85 12.35 -18.25 10.95
CA PHE A 85 13.04 -16.97 11.13
C PHE A 85 12.34 -16.08 12.17
N ASP A 86 13.10 -15.18 12.79
CA ASP A 86 12.61 -14.26 13.82
C ASP A 86 11.64 -13.23 13.19
N ILE A 87 10.36 -13.25 13.57
CA ILE A 87 9.34 -12.30 13.09
C ILE A 87 9.43 -10.95 13.85
N ASN A 88 10.52 -10.71 14.58
CA ASN A 88 10.73 -9.46 15.30
C ASN A 88 11.25 -8.34 14.37
N VAL A 89 10.52 -8.08 13.29
CA VAL A 89 10.80 -6.98 12.37
C VAL A 89 10.08 -5.73 12.87
N SER A 90 10.85 -4.77 13.38
CA SER A 90 10.35 -3.53 13.99
C SER A 90 10.09 -2.39 13.00
N ASP A 91 9.27 -1.43 13.48
CA ASP A 91 9.24 0.01 13.14
C ASP A 91 8.39 0.54 11.98
N PHE A 92 7.20 0.00 11.75
CA PHE A 92 6.16 0.81 11.08
C PHE A 92 4.79 0.61 11.70
N GLU A 93 4.09 1.73 11.89
CA GLU A 93 2.71 1.78 12.36
C GLU A 93 1.71 1.34 11.27
N GLY A 94 2.17 1.23 10.02
CA GLY A 94 1.32 1.04 8.86
C GLY A 94 0.37 2.22 8.66
N THR A 95 -0.79 1.93 8.10
CA THR A 95 -1.93 2.88 8.08
C THR A 95 -2.34 3.29 9.50
N HIS A 96 -2.37 2.33 10.43
CA HIS A 96 -2.53 2.53 11.88
C HIS A 96 -2.20 1.23 12.61
N ARG A 97 -1.61 1.35 13.81
CA ARG A 97 -1.16 0.19 14.60
C ARG A 97 -2.20 -0.89 14.77
N LYS A 98 -3.45 -0.47 15.02
CA LYS A 98 -4.60 -1.36 15.22
C LYS A 98 -4.81 -2.34 14.06
N PHE A 99 -4.65 -1.89 12.82
CA PHE A 99 -4.86 -2.72 11.63
C PHE A 99 -3.70 -3.69 11.39
N VAL A 100 -2.47 -3.27 11.68
CA VAL A 100 -1.30 -4.17 11.66
C VAL A 100 -1.46 -5.27 12.71
N LEU A 101 -1.84 -4.89 13.93
CA LEU A 101 -2.09 -5.85 15.02
C LEU A 101 -3.28 -6.77 14.73
N LEU A 102 -4.30 -6.30 13.99
CA LEU A 102 -5.40 -7.13 13.54
C LEU A 102 -4.91 -8.28 12.65
N SER A 103 -4.02 -7.99 11.70
CA SER A 103 -3.36 -9.03 10.89
C SER A 103 -2.45 -9.92 11.74
N ASP A 104 -1.63 -9.35 12.64
CA ASP A 104 -0.67 -10.12 13.43
C ASP A 104 -1.33 -11.14 14.37
N VAL A 105 -2.55 -10.85 14.85
CA VAL A 105 -3.25 -11.68 15.84
C VAL A 105 -4.38 -12.50 15.23
N PHE A 106 -5.12 -11.94 14.28
CA PHE A 106 -6.38 -12.49 13.78
C PHE A 106 -6.38 -12.67 12.25
N SER A 107 -5.22 -12.89 11.64
CA SER A 107 -5.16 -13.28 10.23
C SER A 107 -5.90 -14.59 9.99
N SER A 108 -6.80 -14.56 9.02
CA SER A 108 -7.44 -15.72 8.44
C SER A 108 -6.70 -16.26 7.23
N LYS A 109 -5.54 -15.69 6.83
CA LYS A 109 -4.64 -16.19 5.77
C LYS A 109 -3.23 -15.62 5.89
N GLY A 110 -2.23 -16.35 5.42
CA GLY A 110 -0.86 -15.86 5.37
C GLY A 110 0.13 -16.88 4.85
N ASP A 111 1.11 -16.44 4.08
CA ASP A 111 2.27 -17.25 3.70
C ASP A 111 3.50 -16.83 4.54
N TYR A 112 4.30 -17.81 4.99
CA TYR A 112 5.58 -17.58 5.66
C TYR A 112 6.65 -18.37 4.91
N LEU A 113 7.37 -17.72 4.02
CA LEU A 113 8.23 -18.41 3.06
C LEU A 113 9.64 -17.83 3.02
N THR A 114 10.63 -18.70 2.83
CA THR A 114 11.97 -18.31 2.40
C THR A 114 12.14 -18.64 0.92
N VAL A 115 12.55 -17.66 0.12
CA VAL A 115 12.74 -17.76 -1.33
C VAL A 115 14.25 -17.79 -1.62
N ASN A 116 14.79 -19.01 -1.77
CA ASN A 116 16.23 -19.22 -2.00
C ASN A 116 16.65 -18.89 -3.45
N ASP A 117 15.88 -19.36 -4.43
CA ASP A 117 16.18 -19.22 -5.86
C ASP A 117 15.14 -18.31 -6.54
N LYS A 118 14.67 -18.67 -7.75
CA LYS A 118 13.59 -17.97 -8.43
C LYS A 118 12.24 -18.56 -8.03
N LEU A 119 11.32 -17.72 -7.58
CA LEU A 119 9.92 -18.08 -7.32
C LEU A 119 8.99 -17.05 -7.96
N GLU A 120 7.91 -17.52 -8.57
CA GLU A 120 6.81 -16.68 -9.05
C GLU A 120 5.50 -17.20 -8.47
N LEU A 121 4.73 -16.32 -7.82
CA LEU A 121 3.45 -16.66 -7.21
C LEU A 121 2.36 -15.69 -7.66
N LYS A 122 1.15 -16.23 -7.81
CA LYS A 122 -0.09 -15.47 -7.96
C LYS A 122 -1.01 -15.84 -6.80
N LYS A 123 -1.49 -14.84 -6.07
CA LYS A 123 -2.32 -15.01 -4.88
C LYS A 123 -3.55 -14.12 -4.99
N GLU A 124 -4.69 -14.68 -4.60
CA GLU A 124 -5.95 -13.97 -4.58
C GLU A 124 -6.55 -14.05 -3.17
N TYR A 125 -7.02 -12.90 -2.69
CA TYR A 125 -7.60 -12.70 -1.37
C TYR A 125 -8.97 -12.04 -1.51
N ASN A 126 -9.98 -12.59 -0.84
CA ASN A 126 -11.38 -12.19 -1.02
C ASN A 126 -12.02 -11.85 0.35
N ASN A 127 -12.03 -10.57 0.72
CA ASN A 127 -12.50 -10.08 2.04
C ASN A 127 -11.81 -10.73 3.25
N GLU A 128 -10.52 -11.02 3.12
CA GLU A 128 -9.75 -11.72 4.13
C GLU A 128 -8.96 -10.76 5.03
N ILE A 129 -8.58 -11.24 6.21
CA ILE A 129 -7.55 -10.62 7.05
C ILE A 129 -6.27 -11.43 6.84
N THR A 130 -5.23 -10.82 6.29
CA THR A 130 -4.04 -11.56 5.85
C THR A 130 -2.77 -11.09 6.55
N ASN A 131 -1.81 -12.00 6.72
CA ASN A 131 -0.49 -11.71 7.25
C ASN A 131 0.57 -12.55 6.53
N ASP A 132 1.18 -11.97 5.49
CA ASP A 132 2.21 -12.61 4.69
C ASP A 132 3.61 -12.14 5.13
N VAL A 133 4.58 -13.05 5.17
CA VAL A 133 5.99 -12.74 5.42
C VAL A 133 6.90 -13.54 4.49
N TYR A 134 7.72 -12.83 3.72
CA TYR A 134 8.65 -13.41 2.76
C TYR A 134 10.09 -13.00 3.11
N ASN A 135 10.96 -13.97 3.32
CA ASN A 135 12.40 -13.79 3.36
C ASN A 135 12.98 -14.17 2.00
N ILE A 136 13.70 -13.28 1.33
CA ILE A 136 14.04 -13.41 -0.09
C ILE A 136 15.55 -13.34 -0.26
N ASP A 137 16.17 -14.48 -0.57
CA ASP A 137 17.59 -14.61 -0.89
C ASP A 137 17.84 -14.62 -2.42
N GLY A 138 16.82 -14.99 -3.21
CA GLY A 138 16.90 -15.08 -4.66
C GLY A 138 16.05 -14.04 -5.40
N LYS A 139 15.23 -14.49 -6.35
CA LYS A 139 14.34 -13.64 -7.16
C LYS A 139 12.88 -14.01 -6.94
N PHE A 140 12.10 -13.09 -6.40
CA PHE A 140 10.70 -13.31 -6.12
C PHE A 140 9.80 -12.38 -6.95
N SER A 141 8.88 -12.97 -7.72
CA SER A 141 7.80 -12.28 -8.38
C SER A 141 6.47 -12.65 -7.73
N LEU A 142 5.70 -11.66 -7.28
CA LEU A 142 4.42 -11.89 -6.62
C LEU A 142 3.33 -11.02 -7.24
N VAL A 143 2.24 -11.64 -7.67
CA VAL A 143 1.00 -10.97 -8.03
C VAL A 143 -0.03 -11.22 -6.93
N ARG A 144 -0.43 -10.17 -6.20
CA ARG A 144 -1.49 -10.20 -5.19
C ARG A 144 -2.72 -9.53 -5.75
N ILE A 145 -3.86 -10.21 -5.73
CA ILE A 145 -5.16 -9.64 -6.08
C ILE A 145 -6.02 -9.61 -4.82
N ILE A 146 -6.40 -8.42 -4.39
CA ILE A 146 -7.18 -8.16 -3.18
C ILE A 146 -8.56 -7.66 -3.61
N ASN A 147 -9.51 -8.60 -3.64
CA ASN A 147 -10.90 -8.32 -3.94
C ASN A 147 -11.64 -7.98 -2.64
N THR A 148 -12.25 -6.79 -2.59
CA THR A 148 -12.97 -6.33 -1.41
C THR A 148 -14.35 -5.81 -1.76
N ASP A 149 -15.39 -6.49 -1.26
CA ASP A 149 -16.78 -6.05 -1.35
C ASP A 149 -17.33 -5.54 0.01
N LYS A 150 -16.72 -5.97 1.12
CA LYS A 150 -17.10 -5.58 2.48
C LYS A 150 -15.92 -5.01 3.24
N PHE A 151 -15.03 -5.87 3.70
CA PHE A 151 -13.88 -5.50 4.51
C PHE A 151 -12.72 -6.44 4.21
N SER A 152 -11.51 -5.88 4.08
CA SER A 152 -10.27 -6.64 4.04
C SER A 152 -9.20 -5.91 4.83
N ASN A 153 -8.27 -6.65 5.43
CA ASN A 153 -7.15 -6.10 6.17
C ASN A 153 -5.91 -6.94 5.92
N ASN A 154 -5.02 -6.42 5.09
CA ASN A 154 -3.86 -7.15 4.61
C ASN A 154 -2.59 -6.56 5.20
N THR A 155 -1.70 -7.43 5.62
CA THR A 155 -0.34 -7.05 6.02
C THR A 155 0.64 -7.97 5.32
N ALA A 156 1.59 -7.41 4.59
CA ALA A 156 2.67 -8.16 3.94
C ALA A 156 4.04 -7.59 4.32
N ARG A 157 4.98 -8.48 4.62
CA ARG A 157 6.35 -8.15 5.00
C ARG A 157 7.33 -8.84 4.05
N PHE A 158 8.27 -8.07 3.51
CA PHE A 158 9.28 -8.57 2.59
C PHE A 158 10.66 -8.19 3.11
N ILE A 159 11.48 -9.19 3.38
CA ILE A 159 12.90 -9.03 3.71
C ILE A 159 13.66 -9.42 2.44
N VAL A 160 14.19 -8.42 1.73
CA VAL A 160 14.92 -8.60 0.47
C VAL A 160 16.41 -8.56 0.82
N ASN A 161 17.07 -9.72 0.86
CA ASN A 161 18.46 -9.84 1.29
C ASN A 161 19.44 -9.33 0.21
N ASP A 162 20.73 -9.41 0.53
CA ASP A 162 21.80 -8.90 -0.32
C ASP A 162 21.76 -9.53 -1.73
N GLY A 163 21.75 -8.70 -2.77
CA GLY A 163 21.68 -9.12 -4.17
C GLY A 163 20.33 -9.71 -4.61
N ALA A 164 19.36 -9.85 -3.71
CA ALA A 164 18.05 -10.41 -4.01
C ALA A 164 17.14 -9.39 -4.73
N SER A 165 16.08 -9.90 -5.37
CA SER A 165 15.12 -9.05 -6.07
C SER A 165 13.67 -9.40 -5.81
N LEU A 166 12.84 -8.38 -5.60
CA LEU A 166 11.38 -8.49 -5.49
C LEU A 166 10.71 -7.73 -6.65
N THR A 167 9.77 -8.39 -7.35
CA THR A 167 8.81 -7.75 -8.24
C THR A 167 7.40 -8.03 -7.72
N LEU A 168 6.68 -6.98 -7.32
CA LEU A 168 5.37 -7.09 -6.69
C LEU A 168 4.32 -6.35 -7.52
N TYR A 169 3.28 -7.05 -7.93
CA TYR A 169 2.05 -6.47 -8.46
C TYR A 169 0.97 -6.63 -7.40
N ASN A 170 0.58 -5.53 -6.76
CA ASN A 170 -0.41 -5.50 -5.70
C ASN A 170 -1.69 -4.85 -6.24
N ILE A 171 -2.72 -5.64 -6.52
CA ILE A 171 -3.91 -5.21 -7.26
C ILE A 171 -5.11 -5.21 -6.33
N HIS A 172 -5.67 -4.04 -6.05
CA HIS A 172 -6.87 -3.85 -5.26
C HIS A 172 -8.07 -3.65 -6.17
N VAL A 173 -9.08 -4.50 -6.01
CA VAL A 173 -10.37 -4.36 -6.70
C VAL A 173 -11.46 -4.16 -5.66
N THR A 174 -12.08 -2.98 -5.66
CA THR A 174 -13.00 -2.56 -4.60
C THR A 174 -14.40 -2.26 -5.10
N GLN A 175 -15.39 -2.80 -4.40
CA GLN A 175 -16.81 -2.54 -4.70
C GLN A 175 -17.39 -1.41 -3.86
N LYS A 176 -18.61 -0.99 -4.21
CA LYS A 176 -19.35 0.03 -3.50
C LYS A 176 -19.53 -0.37 -2.03
N LEU A 177 -19.32 0.57 -1.11
CA LEU A 177 -19.37 0.41 0.35
C LEU A 177 -18.24 -0.42 0.99
N SER A 178 -17.34 -1.00 0.19
CA SER A 178 -16.20 -1.74 0.73
C SER A 178 -15.18 -0.83 1.43
N PHE A 179 -14.45 -1.40 2.39
CA PHE A 179 -13.31 -0.78 3.04
C PHE A 179 -12.14 -1.75 3.13
N SER A 180 -11.05 -1.45 2.43
CA SER A 180 -9.82 -2.23 2.47
C SER A 180 -8.73 -1.47 3.22
N VAL A 181 -7.95 -2.22 4.00
CA VAL A 181 -6.69 -1.75 4.57
C VAL A 181 -5.58 -2.64 4.05
N ASP A 182 -4.49 -2.04 3.58
CA ASP A 182 -3.31 -2.76 3.13
C ASP A 182 -2.04 -2.11 3.69
N ASN A 183 -1.23 -2.93 4.35
CA ASN A 183 0.03 -2.51 4.94
C ASN A 183 1.15 -3.38 4.38
N MET A 184 2.05 -2.76 3.63
CA MET A 184 3.22 -3.41 3.07
C MET A 184 4.49 -2.83 3.70
N PHE A 185 5.37 -3.71 4.13
CA PHE A 185 6.66 -3.35 4.71
C PHE A 185 7.77 -4.09 3.97
N ILE A 186 8.76 -3.35 3.48
CA ILE A 186 9.89 -3.88 2.71
C ILE A 186 11.19 -3.41 3.34
N TRP A 187 12.11 -4.33 3.60
CA TRP A 187 13.48 -4.03 4.03
C TRP A 187 14.44 -4.54 2.97
N THR A 188 15.42 -3.71 2.59
CA THR A 188 16.34 -4.03 1.51
C THR A 188 17.77 -4.18 2.02
N GLY A 189 18.45 -5.23 1.56
CA GLY A 189 19.88 -5.49 1.74
C GLY A 189 20.73 -4.81 0.67
N ASN A 190 22.03 -5.11 0.67
CA ASN A 190 23.00 -4.52 -0.24
C ASN A 190 22.76 -4.95 -1.69
N ASN A 191 22.90 -4.04 -2.65
CA ASN A 191 22.73 -4.33 -4.09
C ASN A 191 21.40 -5.03 -4.44
N SER A 192 20.37 -4.88 -3.62
CA SER A 192 19.05 -5.50 -3.83
C SER A 192 18.19 -4.65 -4.76
N SER A 193 17.18 -5.27 -5.39
CA SER A 193 16.28 -4.60 -6.32
C SER A 193 14.82 -4.84 -5.97
N VAL A 194 14.01 -3.78 -5.88
CA VAL A 194 12.59 -3.88 -5.58
C VAL A 194 11.80 -3.11 -6.63
N VAL A 195 10.83 -3.78 -7.24
CA VAL A 195 9.87 -3.17 -8.16
C VAL A 195 8.47 -3.43 -7.60
N VAL A 196 7.70 -2.37 -7.38
CA VAL A 196 6.30 -2.46 -6.92
C VAL A 196 5.40 -1.75 -7.92
N ARG A 197 4.36 -2.46 -8.35
CA ARG A 197 3.20 -1.93 -9.09
C ARG A 197 2.00 -2.04 -8.15
N ASP A 198 1.52 -0.92 -7.65
CA ASP A 198 0.48 -0.88 -6.63
C ASP A 198 -0.79 -0.27 -7.23
N ILE A 199 -1.78 -1.10 -7.54
CA ILE A 199 -2.85 -0.79 -8.46
C ILE A 199 -4.18 -0.77 -7.69
N TYR A 200 -4.90 0.35 -7.74
CA TYR A 200 -6.18 0.54 -7.06
C TYR A 200 -7.30 0.78 -8.05
N ILE A 201 -8.30 -0.11 -8.05
CA ILE A 201 -9.41 -0.09 -9.00
C ILE A 201 -10.73 -0.12 -8.23
N GLY A 202 -11.64 0.77 -8.60
CA GLY A 202 -13.06 0.62 -8.30
C GLY A 202 -13.70 1.78 -7.54
N SER A 203 -14.56 1.47 -6.58
CA SER A 203 -15.51 2.43 -5.99
C SER A 203 -15.60 2.38 -4.46
N GLY A 204 -14.71 1.61 -3.82
CA GLY A 204 -14.65 1.47 -2.38
C GLY A 204 -13.73 2.48 -1.70
N LYS A 205 -13.45 2.22 -0.43
CA LYS A 205 -12.47 2.97 0.37
C LYS A 205 -11.23 2.11 0.56
N VAL A 206 -10.05 2.70 0.39
CA VAL A 206 -8.77 2.02 0.65
C VAL A 206 -7.91 2.89 1.54
N ALA A 207 -7.38 2.30 2.62
CA ALA A 207 -6.25 2.83 3.35
C ALA A 207 -5.02 2.02 2.95
N GLY A 208 -4.14 2.60 2.14
CA GLY A 208 -2.92 1.95 1.67
C GLY A 208 -1.69 2.51 2.37
N TYR A 209 -0.79 1.62 2.80
CA TYR A 209 0.51 1.98 3.34
C TYR A 209 1.59 1.09 2.72
N LEU A 210 2.62 1.70 2.15
CA LEU A 210 3.85 1.02 1.77
C LEU A 210 5.03 1.74 2.43
N GLY A 211 5.70 1.04 3.34
CA GLY A 211 6.94 1.50 3.96
C GLY A 211 8.11 0.67 3.46
N ILE A 212 9.09 1.33 2.84
CA ILE A 212 10.33 0.71 2.37
C ILE A 212 11.49 1.31 3.15
N LYS A 213 12.24 0.46 3.85
CA LYS A 213 13.47 0.85 4.55
C LYS A 213 14.69 0.31 3.81
N MET A 214 15.43 1.22 3.19
CA MET A 214 16.62 0.89 2.41
C MET A 214 17.84 0.87 3.33
N ASN A 215 18.01 -0.26 4.04
CA ASN A 215 19.06 -0.44 5.04
C ASN A 215 20.43 -0.66 4.41
N GLY A 216 20.50 -1.51 3.38
CA GLY A 216 21.74 -1.81 2.66
C GLY A 216 22.21 -0.67 1.77
N GLU A 217 23.40 -0.85 1.21
CA GLU A 217 23.99 0.06 0.24
C GLU A 217 23.62 -0.34 -1.19
N LYS A 218 23.50 0.65 -2.09
CA LYS A 218 23.29 0.41 -3.53
C LYS A 218 22.01 -0.37 -3.86
N ALA A 219 21.00 -0.31 -3.00
CA ALA A 219 19.69 -0.85 -3.28
C ALA A 219 18.95 0.05 -4.28
N ASN A 220 18.19 -0.58 -5.19
CA ASN A 220 17.38 0.12 -6.18
C ASN A 220 15.89 -0.21 -5.97
N VAL A 221 15.06 0.82 -5.80
CA VAL A 221 13.63 0.71 -5.48
C VAL A 221 12.81 1.52 -6.47
N GLU A 222 11.90 0.87 -7.20
CA GLU A 222 10.93 1.52 -8.07
C GLU A 222 9.51 1.19 -7.59
N VAL A 223 8.75 2.20 -7.17
CA VAL A 223 7.34 2.08 -6.82
C VAL A 223 6.51 2.86 -7.83
N LYS A 224 5.55 2.19 -8.47
CA LYS A 224 4.58 2.82 -9.37
C LYS A 224 3.15 2.56 -8.91
N PRO A 225 2.55 3.51 -8.18
CA PRO A 225 1.13 3.47 -7.86
C PRO A 225 0.28 3.78 -9.09
N TYR A 226 -0.74 2.97 -9.35
CA TYR A 226 -1.76 3.23 -10.35
C TYR A 226 -3.13 3.31 -9.69
N PHE A 227 -3.95 4.30 -10.04
CA PHE A 227 -5.31 4.37 -9.50
C PHE A 227 -6.36 4.73 -10.55
N LEU A 228 -7.42 3.93 -10.56
CA LEU A 228 -8.66 4.10 -11.32
C LEU A 228 -9.80 4.13 -10.32
N GLY A 229 -10.27 5.33 -9.98
CA GLY A 229 -11.34 5.56 -9.01
C GLY A 229 -12.60 6.15 -9.64
N LYS A 230 -13.78 5.58 -9.35
CA LYS A 230 -15.09 6.06 -9.82
C LYS A 230 -16.11 6.21 -8.68
N ASN A 231 -17.29 6.73 -9.01
CA ASN A 231 -18.40 6.94 -8.09
C ASN A 231 -17.99 7.79 -6.87
N ASN A 232 -17.81 7.15 -5.71
CA ASN A 232 -17.43 7.78 -4.44
C ASN A 232 -16.17 7.11 -3.85
N ALA A 233 -15.30 6.56 -4.70
CA ALA A 233 -14.06 5.95 -4.27
C ALA A 233 -13.24 6.92 -3.40
N ILE A 234 -12.61 6.40 -2.35
CA ILE A 234 -11.65 7.17 -1.55
C ILE A 234 -10.41 6.30 -1.36
N PHE A 235 -9.31 6.66 -2.03
CA PHE A 235 -8.01 6.02 -1.82
C PHE A 235 -7.15 6.95 -0.97
N ASP A 236 -6.83 6.53 0.24
CA ASP A 236 -5.96 7.25 1.17
C ASP A 236 -4.63 6.50 1.26
N LEU A 237 -3.65 6.95 0.46
CA LEU A 237 -2.42 6.22 0.16
C LEU A 237 -1.22 6.93 0.78
N LEU A 238 -0.34 6.15 1.42
CA LEU A 238 0.92 6.63 1.97
C LEU A 238 2.08 5.74 1.50
N TYR A 239 3.05 6.37 0.86
CA TYR A 239 4.30 5.75 0.43
C TYR A 239 5.45 6.38 1.22
N LEU A 240 6.20 5.58 1.95
CA LEU A 240 7.37 6.03 2.70
C LEU A 240 8.60 5.27 2.20
N LEU A 241 9.52 5.99 1.56
CA LEU A 241 10.85 5.48 1.24
C LEU A 241 11.84 6.10 2.20
N ARG A 242 12.41 5.27 3.08
CA ARG A 242 13.44 5.68 4.04
C ARG A 242 14.79 5.18 3.59
N PHE A 243 15.67 6.11 3.23
CA PHE A 243 17.04 5.85 2.82
C PHE A 243 17.94 5.86 4.05
N VAL A 244 18.66 4.77 4.30
CA VAL A 244 19.58 4.64 5.44
C VAL A 244 20.99 4.35 4.96
N GLY A 245 21.17 3.32 4.12
CA GLY A 245 22.46 3.01 3.51
C GLY A 245 22.84 3.97 2.39
N MET A 246 24.10 3.90 1.96
CA MET A 246 24.69 4.77 0.94
C MET A 246 24.30 4.36 -0.49
N GLU A 247 24.39 5.30 -1.43
CA GLU A 247 24.25 5.09 -2.88
C GLU A 247 22.92 4.41 -3.28
N ASN A 248 21.89 4.62 -2.47
CA ASN A 248 20.57 4.03 -2.70
C ASN A 248 19.80 4.85 -3.73
N LYS A 249 19.07 4.17 -4.62
CA LYS A 249 18.19 4.82 -5.60
C LYS A 249 16.74 4.42 -5.35
N GLY A 250 15.85 5.39 -5.22
CA GLY A 250 14.45 5.13 -4.91
C GLY A 250 13.52 6.10 -5.62
N SER A 251 12.46 5.59 -6.24
CA SER A 251 11.46 6.43 -6.88
C SER A 251 10.02 6.00 -6.55
N VAL A 252 9.12 6.97 -6.41
CA VAL A 252 7.67 6.78 -6.35
C VAL A 252 7.01 7.56 -7.49
N ASN A 253 6.53 6.87 -8.51
CA ASN A 253 5.96 7.49 -9.71
C ASN A 253 4.50 7.06 -9.88
N ALA A 254 3.56 7.92 -9.48
CA ALA A 254 2.14 7.62 -9.45
C ALA A 254 1.42 8.13 -10.70
N GLU A 255 0.55 7.28 -11.26
CA GLU A 255 -0.32 7.63 -12.38
C GLU A 255 -1.78 7.28 -12.09
N GLY A 256 -2.72 8.09 -12.53
CA GLY A 256 -4.12 7.73 -12.33
C GLY A 256 -5.15 8.54 -13.07
N ALA A 257 -6.38 8.04 -13.02
CA ALA A 257 -7.56 8.69 -13.55
C ALA A 257 -8.74 8.57 -12.57
N LEU A 258 -9.42 9.68 -12.33
CA LEU A 258 -10.53 9.77 -11.37
C LEU A 258 -11.80 10.29 -12.05
N MET A 259 -12.92 9.65 -11.77
CA MET A 259 -14.24 9.99 -12.32
C MET A 259 -15.25 10.25 -11.20
N ASP A 260 -16.36 10.91 -11.54
CA ASP A 260 -17.46 11.23 -10.64
C ASP A 260 -16.99 12.05 -9.43
N ASN A 261 -17.15 11.51 -8.22
CA ASN A 261 -16.73 12.10 -6.95
C ASN A 261 -15.57 11.32 -6.32
N ALA A 262 -14.84 10.54 -7.11
CA ALA A 262 -13.69 9.78 -6.62
C ALA A 262 -12.60 10.73 -6.10
N LYS A 263 -11.99 10.34 -4.98
CA LYS A 263 -10.95 11.10 -4.32
C LYS A 263 -9.72 10.23 -4.07
N VAL A 264 -8.55 10.79 -4.36
CA VAL A 264 -7.26 10.26 -3.91
C VAL A 264 -6.62 11.26 -2.97
N VAL A 265 -6.14 10.78 -1.83
CA VAL A 265 -5.19 11.50 -0.98
C VAL A 265 -3.89 10.72 -1.08
N PHE A 266 -2.89 11.34 -1.69
CA PHE A 266 -1.58 10.74 -1.92
C PHE A 266 -0.56 11.42 -1.02
N ARG A 267 0.18 10.63 -0.25
CA ARG A 267 1.31 11.08 0.57
C ARG A 267 2.54 10.29 0.19
N GLY A 268 3.45 10.86 -0.58
CA GLY A 268 4.80 10.34 -0.67
C GLY A 268 5.70 11.02 0.35
N ILE A 269 6.49 10.21 1.04
CA ILE A 269 7.48 10.66 2.01
C ILE A 269 8.82 10.07 1.61
N LEU A 270 9.74 10.94 1.21
CA LEU A 270 11.13 10.61 0.95
C LEU A 270 11.93 11.02 2.19
N ASP A 271 12.43 10.04 2.95
CA ASP A 271 13.12 10.25 4.21
C ASP A 271 14.58 9.82 4.09
N LEU A 272 15.46 10.77 3.75
CA LEU A 272 16.89 10.57 3.57
C LEU A 272 17.62 10.80 4.89
N LYS A 273 18.02 9.71 5.55
CA LYS A 273 18.73 9.77 6.83
C LYS A 273 20.19 10.16 6.66
N LYS A 274 20.73 10.80 7.70
CA LYS A 274 22.17 11.00 7.84
C LYS A 274 22.90 9.66 7.66
N GLY A 275 23.90 9.63 6.77
CA GLY A 275 24.59 8.41 6.35
C GLY A 275 24.14 7.89 4.98
N ALA A 276 23.00 8.32 4.44
CA ALA A 276 22.51 7.92 3.11
C ALA A 276 23.24 8.65 1.96
N LYS A 277 24.55 8.86 2.08
CA LYS A 277 25.38 9.59 1.12
C LYS A 277 25.22 9.04 -0.30
N ASN A 278 25.24 9.95 -1.26
CA ASN A 278 25.07 9.72 -2.69
C ASN A 278 23.76 9.01 -3.07
N SER A 279 22.74 9.05 -2.19
CA SER A 279 21.43 8.51 -2.53
C SER A 279 20.65 9.46 -3.43
N GLU A 280 19.83 8.88 -4.30
CA GLU A 280 18.95 9.58 -5.24
C GLU A 280 17.50 9.20 -4.94
N ALA A 281 16.65 10.19 -4.71
CA ALA A 281 15.24 10.00 -4.40
C ALA A 281 14.33 10.82 -5.33
N GLU A 282 13.35 10.19 -5.95
CA GLU A 282 12.41 10.86 -6.86
C GLU A 282 10.97 10.55 -6.48
N GLU A 283 10.11 11.58 -6.49
CA GLU A 283 8.67 11.43 -6.40
C GLU A 283 8.02 12.16 -7.57
N SER A 284 7.13 11.48 -8.29
CA SER A 284 6.26 12.14 -9.26
C SER A 284 4.85 11.62 -9.19
N GLU A 285 3.87 12.51 -9.32
CA GLU A 285 2.47 12.15 -9.37
C GLU A 285 1.76 12.83 -10.53
N LYS A 286 0.98 12.04 -11.28
CA LYS A 286 0.16 12.51 -12.39
C LYS A 286 -1.23 11.92 -12.31
N CYS A 287 -2.24 12.77 -12.20
CA CYS A 287 -3.64 12.34 -12.21
C CYS A 287 -4.48 13.12 -13.21
N ILE A 288 -5.27 12.40 -14.00
CA ILE A 288 -6.30 12.97 -14.86
C ILE A 288 -7.64 12.98 -14.13
N LEU A 289 -8.26 14.14 -14.07
CA LEU A 289 -9.59 14.35 -13.51
C LEU A 289 -10.62 14.32 -14.66
N LEU A 290 -11.41 13.26 -14.73
CA LEU A 290 -12.44 13.04 -15.76
C LEU A 290 -13.76 13.73 -15.41
N SER A 291 -13.90 14.26 -14.20
CA SER A 291 -15.12 14.91 -13.73
C SER A 291 -14.80 16.11 -12.86
N LYS A 292 -15.65 17.15 -12.89
CA LYS A 292 -15.46 18.38 -12.10
C LYS A 292 -15.37 18.15 -10.59
N ASN A 293 -16.00 17.08 -10.08
CA ASN A 293 -16.03 16.74 -8.66
C ASN A 293 -14.92 15.77 -8.24
N SER A 294 -14.22 15.16 -9.19
CA SER A 294 -13.11 14.25 -8.91
C SER A 294 -11.92 15.06 -8.39
N LYS A 295 -11.16 14.50 -7.44
CA LYS A 295 -10.09 15.24 -6.77
C LYS A 295 -8.90 14.36 -6.41
N MET A 296 -7.71 14.83 -6.75
CA MET A 296 -6.46 14.36 -6.15
C MET A 296 -5.94 15.41 -5.16
N GLU A 297 -5.46 14.95 -4.02
CA GLU A 297 -4.76 15.76 -3.02
C GLU A 297 -3.39 15.12 -2.79
N ALA A 298 -2.36 15.69 -3.40
CA ALA A 298 -0.97 15.28 -3.21
C ALA A 298 -0.35 16.06 -2.04
N ILE A 299 0.31 15.34 -1.14
CA ILE A 299 0.96 15.87 0.06
C ILE A 299 2.37 15.26 0.12
N PRO A 300 3.27 15.69 -0.79
CA PRO A 300 4.65 15.22 -0.81
C PRO A 300 5.39 15.73 0.43
N SER A 301 6.33 14.95 0.95
CA SER A 301 7.17 15.32 2.09
C SER A 301 8.60 14.85 1.86
N LEU A 302 9.51 15.81 1.80
CA LEU A 302 10.93 15.54 1.64
C LEU A 302 11.64 15.85 2.97
N LEU A 303 12.14 14.80 3.64
CA LEU A 303 12.86 14.87 4.91
C LEU A 303 14.32 14.53 4.64
N VAL A 304 15.22 15.51 4.73
CA VAL A 304 16.64 15.36 4.36
C VAL A 304 17.53 15.70 5.54
N ASP A 305 18.15 14.67 6.09
CA ASP A 305 19.12 14.77 7.19
C ASP A 305 20.58 14.60 6.70
N GLU A 306 20.80 14.36 5.40
CA GLU A 306 22.11 14.16 4.76
C GLU A 306 22.39 15.22 3.69
N ASN A 307 23.64 15.69 3.59
CA ASN A 307 24.00 16.79 2.69
C ASN A 307 24.32 16.32 1.27
N GLU A 308 24.93 15.12 1.15
CA GLU A 308 25.39 14.58 -0.12
C GLU A 308 24.31 13.69 -0.75
N VAL A 309 23.15 14.26 -1.10
CA VAL A 309 22.03 13.53 -1.73
C VAL A 309 21.38 14.35 -2.84
N THR A 310 20.68 13.67 -3.75
CA THR A 310 19.79 14.32 -4.72
C THR A 310 18.37 13.87 -4.44
N ALA A 311 17.45 14.82 -4.31
CA ALA A 311 16.04 14.52 -4.14
C ALA A 311 15.15 15.51 -4.89
N SER A 312 14.10 15.00 -5.54
CA SER A 312 13.10 15.81 -6.24
C SER A 312 11.70 15.26 -6.04
N HIS A 313 10.70 16.16 -6.08
CA HIS A 313 9.30 15.79 -6.06
C HIS A 313 8.51 16.65 -7.06
N ALA A 314 7.52 16.07 -7.74
CA ALA A 314 6.69 16.76 -8.72
C ALA A 314 5.26 16.21 -8.75
N ALA A 315 4.29 17.02 -8.33
CA ALA A 315 2.87 16.64 -8.34
C ALA A 315 2.10 17.41 -9.41
N SER A 316 1.29 16.70 -10.19
CA SER A 316 0.36 17.28 -11.17
C SER A 316 -1.00 16.60 -11.13
N SER A 317 -2.06 17.40 -11.12
CA SER A 317 -3.41 16.92 -11.39
C SER A 317 -4.10 17.91 -12.32
N SER A 318 -4.68 17.40 -13.40
CA SER A 318 -5.31 18.24 -14.41
C SER A 318 -6.61 17.60 -14.89
N PRO A 319 -7.59 18.42 -15.32
CA PRO A 319 -8.69 17.92 -16.13
C PRO A 319 -8.14 17.19 -17.37
N LEU A 320 -8.96 16.31 -17.93
CA LEU A 320 -8.69 15.76 -19.25
C LEU A 320 -8.56 16.90 -20.28
N ASP A 321 -7.55 16.83 -21.14
CA ASP A 321 -7.32 17.84 -22.18
C ASP A 321 -8.44 17.80 -23.24
N GLU A 322 -9.34 18.77 -23.17
CA GLU A 322 -10.46 18.92 -24.11
C GLU A 322 -9.99 19.16 -25.56
N MET A 323 -8.80 19.75 -25.77
CA MET A 323 -8.26 19.91 -27.12
C MET A 323 -7.79 18.58 -27.70
N ALA A 324 -7.16 17.74 -26.88
CA ALA A 324 -6.79 16.37 -27.29
C ALA A 324 -8.03 15.53 -27.63
N VAL A 325 -9.10 15.66 -26.84
CA VAL A 325 -10.39 15.00 -27.11
C VAL A 325 -11.00 15.53 -28.42
N PHE A 326 -11.10 16.85 -28.58
CA PHE A 326 -11.64 17.48 -29.79
C PHE A 326 -10.83 17.09 -31.03
N TYR A 327 -9.51 17.03 -30.93
CA TYR A 327 -8.64 16.62 -32.02
C TYR A 327 -8.94 15.18 -32.47
N LEU A 328 -9.04 14.24 -31.54
CA LEU A 328 -9.41 12.85 -31.87
C LEU A 328 -10.81 12.77 -32.47
N MET A 329 -11.77 13.53 -31.94
CA MET A 329 -13.13 13.60 -32.50
C MET A 329 -13.14 14.13 -33.95
N SER A 330 -12.29 15.11 -34.26
CA SER A 330 -12.13 15.63 -35.63
C SER A 330 -11.59 14.59 -36.62
N ARG A 331 -11.00 13.50 -36.12
CA ARG A 331 -10.51 12.35 -36.91
C ARG A 331 -11.52 11.21 -37.01
N GLY A 332 -12.76 11.43 -36.56
CA GLY A 332 -13.87 10.49 -36.73
C GLY A 332 -14.15 9.59 -35.53
N PHE A 333 -13.43 9.76 -34.42
CA PHE A 333 -13.71 9.05 -33.18
C PHE A 333 -14.89 9.70 -32.43
N SER A 334 -15.72 8.89 -31.79
CA SER A 334 -16.65 9.41 -30.78
C SER A 334 -15.89 9.99 -29.58
N GLU A 335 -16.54 10.86 -28.80
CA GLU A 335 -15.95 11.38 -27.55
C GLU A 335 -15.54 10.23 -26.60
N LYS A 336 -16.36 9.17 -26.57
CA LYS A 336 -16.13 7.91 -25.85
C LYS A 336 -14.80 7.27 -26.25
N GLU A 337 -14.60 7.06 -27.55
CA GLU A 337 -13.38 6.46 -28.11
C GLU A 337 -12.17 7.37 -27.89
N ALA A 338 -12.31 8.68 -28.06
CA ALA A 338 -11.24 9.64 -27.82
C ALA A 338 -10.72 9.57 -26.38
N LYS A 339 -11.63 9.58 -25.39
CA LYS A 339 -11.28 9.39 -23.96
C LYS A 339 -10.59 8.04 -23.73
N LYS A 340 -11.08 6.98 -24.37
CA LYS A 340 -10.49 5.63 -24.27
C LYS A 340 -9.07 5.58 -24.79
N TYR A 341 -8.77 6.19 -25.94
CA TYR A 341 -7.41 6.23 -26.46
C TYR A 341 -6.45 6.99 -25.56
N ILE A 342 -6.88 8.15 -25.02
CA ILE A 342 -6.05 8.94 -24.11
C ILE A 342 -5.73 8.15 -22.84
N LEU A 343 -6.73 7.55 -22.21
CA LEU A 343 -6.52 6.76 -20.99
C LEU A 343 -5.70 5.49 -21.27
N ASN A 344 -5.98 4.77 -22.36
CA ASN A 344 -5.20 3.60 -22.74
C ASN A 344 -3.71 3.93 -22.91
N GLY A 345 -3.36 5.07 -23.51
CA GLY A 345 -1.96 5.48 -23.66
C GLY A 345 -1.23 5.71 -22.34
N ILE A 346 -1.95 6.07 -21.27
CA ILE A 346 -1.38 6.23 -19.92
C ILE A 346 -1.11 4.86 -19.31
N PHE A 347 -2.10 3.97 -19.35
CA PHE A 347 -2.01 2.66 -18.70
C PHE A 347 -1.39 1.56 -19.58
N GLU A 348 -0.94 1.87 -20.80
CA GLU A 348 -0.45 0.88 -21.77
C GLU A 348 0.71 0.06 -21.22
N THR A 349 1.68 0.72 -20.57
CA THR A 349 2.84 0.02 -19.98
C THR A 349 2.38 -0.94 -18.89
N LEU A 350 1.49 -0.51 -17.99
CA LEU A 350 0.91 -1.37 -16.97
C LEU A 350 0.15 -2.56 -17.59
N ILE A 351 -0.70 -2.31 -18.59
CA ILE A 351 -1.48 -3.36 -19.26
C ILE A 351 -0.55 -4.41 -19.88
N ASN A 352 0.54 -3.98 -20.53
CA ASN A 352 1.52 -4.88 -21.13
C ASN A 352 2.25 -5.69 -20.05
N GLU A 353 2.66 -5.07 -18.95
CA GLU A 353 3.27 -5.79 -17.81
C GLU A 353 2.32 -6.85 -17.22
N LEU A 354 1.06 -6.48 -16.98
CA LEU A 354 0.03 -7.37 -16.40
C LEU A 354 -0.37 -8.52 -17.33
N SER A 355 -0.19 -8.37 -18.64
CA SER A 355 -0.50 -9.41 -19.61
C SER A 355 0.34 -10.68 -19.43
N ASN A 356 1.57 -10.52 -18.90
CA ASN A 356 2.44 -11.65 -18.55
C ASN A 356 1.85 -12.56 -17.46
N PHE A 357 0.90 -12.04 -16.67
CA PHE A 357 0.25 -12.77 -15.58
C PHE A 357 -1.23 -13.09 -15.85
N SER A 358 -1.71 -12.77 -17.06
CA SER A 358 -3.11 -12.91 -17.49
C SER A 358 -4.09 -12.24 -16.51
N VAL A 359 -3.79 -11.01 -16.09
CA VAL A 359 -4.62 -10.19 -15.19
C VAL A 359 -4.89 -8.79 -15.73
N GLU A 360 -4.44 -8.49 -16.95
CA GLU A 360 -4.63 -7.19 -17.61
C GLU A 360 -6.11 -6.85 -17.83
N GLY A 361 -6.99 -7.87 -17.87
CA GLY A 361 -8.44 -7.70 -17.91
C GLY A 361 -8.97 -6.80 -16.80
N LEU A 362 -8.41 -6.87 -15.58
CA LEU A 362 -8.85 -6.04 -14.45
C LEU A 362 -8.71 -4.54 -14.73
N VAL A 363 -7.62 -4.14 -15.41
CA VAL A 363 -7.38 -2.74 -15.79
C VAL A 363 -8.18 -2.39 -17.05
N LYS A 364 -8.20 -3.28 -18.06
CA LYS A 364 -8.94 -3.05 -19.31
C LYS A 364 -10.43 -2.84 -19.03
N ASP A 365 -11.05 -3.73 -18.27
CA ASP A 365 -12.48 -3.66 -17.93
C ASP A 365 -12.79 -2.36 -17.18
N ALA A 366 -11.93 -1.97 -16.24
CA ALA A 366 -12.04 -0.68 -15.57
C ALA A 366 -11.97 0.48 -16.57
N LEU A 367 -11.02 0.51 -17.50
CA LEU A 367 -10.92 1.59 -18.49
C LEU A 367 -12.16 1.67 -19.41
N GLU A 368 -12.83 0.55 -19.70
CA GLU A 368 -14.08 0.56 -20.48
C GLU A 368 -15.22 1.27 -19.73
N GLU A 369 -15.30 1.09 -18.42
CA GLU A 369 -16.33 1.75 -17.59
C GLU A 369 -16.11 3.26 -17.43
N TYR A 370 -14.87 3.75 -17.54
CA TYR A 370 -14.48 5.15 -17.28
C TYR A 370 -14.56 6.01 -18.54
N THR A 371 -14.68 5.34 -19.67
CA THR A 371 -14.85 5.96 -20.98
C THR A 371 -16.31 5.85 -21.42
N GLY A 372 -17.14 5.17 -20.61
CA GLY A 372 -18.45 4.61 -20.91
C GLY A 372 -19.58 5.60 -21.16
#